data_AF-A0A7X5J9J6-F1
#
_entry.id   AF-A0A7X5J9J6-F1
#
_cell.length_a   1.000
_cell.length_b   1.000
_cell.length_c   1.000
_cell.angle_alpha   90.00
_cell.angle_beta   90.00
_cell.angle_gamma   90.00
#
_symmetry.space_group_name_H-M   'P 1'
#
loop_
_entity.id
_entity.type
_entity.pdbx_description
1 polymer ?
#
loop_
_entity_poly.entity_id
_entity_poly.type
_entity_poly.pdbx_seq_one_letter_code
_entity_poly.pdbx_strand_id
1 'polypeptide(L)'
;MPAQDDPSLSMINVNNAGFGTLRLDPAAEAGNYRDHLLPALSQMPSVYYGTALATLSVRLRPLHEHGFVATGASTRLYFAVAGMLDDMQNPRTALSTSWENVGGPVMKSRYYVYARLGVSGGDVLTSVAALQAGAEQVSTAELVAANGASNVSGPTRVAYVTDGALAGTFWAFKHAGWRSSILPDAVNRRYRPLCLMDFRIDPAQVGAARADGADFGATLALVPAARNQVHLGHGLIDVQNLRAFYQGQTYASPVGNVAGNTIWTNFNRLGTYQQRASYQGFDGVAVTGPLMRGGEQYFPLGYFRTFPVLAAGLPANEIAQRQCGVVAAMINGFVNA
;
A
#
# COMPACT_ATOMS: atom_id res chain seq x y z
N MET A 1 -9.05 -30.34 4.49
CA MET A 1 -9.50 -29.02 3.98
C MET A 1 -9.40 -29.06 2.46
N PRO A 2 -10.44 -28.67 1.72
CA PRO A 2 -10.37 -28.58 0.26
C PRO A 2 -9.22 -27.66 -0.16
N ALA A 3 -8.45 -28.09 -1.16
CA ALA A 3 -7.37 -27.29 -1.71
C ALA A 3 -7.94 -26.04 -2.41
N GLN A 4 -7.20 -24.93 -2.36
CA GLN A 4 -7.55 -23.73 -3.11
C GLN A 4 -7.54 -24.03 -4.62
N ASP A 5 -8.65 -23.72 -5.29
CA ASP A 5 -8.84 -23.93 -6.73
C ASP A 5 -8.95 -22.60 -7.52
N ASP A 6 -9.03 -21.46 -6.84
CA ASP A 6 -8.96 -20.14 -7.48
C ASP A 6 -7.50 -19.80 -7.84
N PRO A 7 -7.16 -19.66 -9.14
CA PRO A 7 -5.78 -19.41 -9.58
C PRO A 7 -5.22 -18.06 -9.10
N SER A 8 -6.07 -17.09 -8.79
CA SER A 8 -5.61 -15.79 -8.26
C SER A 8 -5.22 -15.94 -6.80
N LEU A 9 -6.04 -16.64 -6.01
CA LEU A 9 -5.79 -16.83 -4.59
C LEU A 9 -4.63 -17.80 -4.34
N SER A 10 -4.45 -18.82 -5.19
CA SER A 10 -3.34 -19.79 -5.06
C SER A 10 -1.94 -19.16 -5.20
N MET A 11 -1.86 -17.93 -5.74
CA MET A 11 -0.62 -17.15 -5.77
C MET A 11 -0.16 -16.70 -4.37
N ILE A 12 -1.08 -16.62 -3.41
CA ILE A 12 -0.83 -16.13 -2.07
C ILE A 12 -0.06 -17.19 -1.27
N ASN A 13 1.20 -16.92 -0.98
CA ASN A 13 1.98 -17.71 -0.04
C ASN A 13 3.10 -16.86 0.56
N VAL A 14 3.79 -17.44 1.55
CA VAL A 14 4.85 -16.78 2.32
C VAL A 14 6.04 -16.31 1.47
N ASN A 15 6.31 -16.96 0.33
CA ASN A 15 7.45 -16.65 -0.53
C ASN A 15 7.10 -15.66 -1.65
N ASN A 16 5.81 -15.37 -1.86
CA ASN A 16 5.34 -14.53 -2.95
C ASN A 16 4.88 -13.13 -2.49
N ALA A 17 4.98 -12.81 -1.20
CA ALA A 17 4.72 -11.46 -0.71
C ALA A 17 5.86 -10.54 -1.16
N GLY A 18 5.57 -9.59 -2.04
CA GLY A 18 6.59 -8.69 -2.60
C GLY A 18 6.79 -7.44 -1.75
N PHE A 19 5.70 -6.76 -1.41
CA PHE A 19 5.69 -5.50 -0.65
C PHE A 19 4.29 -5.23 -0.10
N GLY A 20 4.15 -4.16 0.67
CA GLY A 20 2.86 -3.69 1.14
C GLY A 20 2.66 -2.20 0.96
N THR A 21 1.48 -1.76 1.35
CA THR A 21 1.19 -0.33 1.46
C THR A 21 0.57 0.02 2.79
N LEU A 22 1.03 1.12 3.36
CA LEU A 22 0.66 1.64 4.66
C LEU A 22 -0.02 2.99 4.50
N ARG A 23 -1.16 3.18 5.16
CA ARG A 23 -1.78 4.50 5.29
C ARG A 23 -1.18 5.24 6.47
N LEU A 24 -0.98 6.55 6.31
CA LEU A 24 -0.56 7.42 7.41
C LEU A 24 -1.77 7.96 8.16
N ASP A 25 -1.56 8.45 9.38
CA ASP A 25 -2.57 9.20 10.11
C ASP A 25 -3.19 10.29 9.21
N PRO A 26 -4.53 10.43 9.15
CA PRO A 26 -5.19 11.43 8.30
C PRO A 26 -4.70 12.87 8.53
N ALA A 27 -4.29 13.23 9.75
CA ALA A 27 -3.71 14.54 10.03
C ALA A 27 -2.31 14.70 9.40
N ALA A 28 -1.51 13.64 9.33
CA ALA A 28 -0.29 13.65 8.53
C ALA A 28 -0.59 13.74 7.03
N GLU A 29 -1.62 13.04 6.53
CA GLU A 29 -2.06 13.19 5.13
C GLU A 29 -2.45 14.65 4.82
N ALA A 30 -3.11 15.33 5.76
CA ALA A 30 -3.44 16.75 5.69
C ALA A 30 -2.23 17.70 5.89
N GLY A 31 -1.02 17.17 6.11
CA GLY A 31 0.23 17.94 6.18
C GLY A 31 0.69 18.32 7.60
N ASN A 32 0.05 17.81 8.65
CA ASN A 32 0.50 17.96 10.04
C ASN A 32 1.51 16.86 10.41
N TYR A 33 2.74 16.97 9.93
CA TYR A 33 3.77 15.94 10.16
C TYR A 33 4.45 15.99 11.52
N ARG A 34 4.28 17.09 12.28
CA ARG A 34 5.04 17.31 13.51
C ARG A 34 4.66 16.32 14.61
N ASP A 35 3.36 16.07 14.77
CA ASP A 35 2.84 15.25 15.87
C ASP A 35 2.02 14.02 15.38
N HIS A 36 1.78 13.91 14.06
CA HIS A 36 0.90 12.87 13.50
C HIS A 36 1.59 11.97 12.47
N LEU A 37 2.90 12.11 12.23
CA LEU A 37 3.57 11.29 11.22
C LEU A 37 3.79 9.85 11.72
N LEU A 38 2.71 9.09 11.71
CA LEU A 38 2.56 7.74 12.22
C LEU A 38 1.64 6.92 11.29
N PRO A 39 1.67 5.58 11.37
CA PRO A 39 0.70 4.72 10.69
C PRO A 39 -0.74 4.99 11.14
N ALA A 40 -1.71 4.88 10.23
CA ALA A 40 -3.12 4.82 10.59
C ALA A 40 -3.46 3.46 11.22
N LEU A 41 -3.49 3.38 12.55
CA LEU A 41 -3.72 2.15 13.30
C LEU A 41 -5.13 1.54 13.10
N SER A 42 -6.08 2.33 12.58
CA SER A 42 -7.41 1.86 12.22
C SER A 42 -7.46 1.16 10.86
N GLN A 43 -6.33 1.02 10.15
CA GLN A 43 -6.24 0.28 8.89
C GLN A 43 -5.27 -0.90 8.95
N MET A 44 -5.57 -1.95 8.19
CA MET A 44 -4.66 -3.07 7.98
C MET A 44 -3.95 -2.88 6.63
N PRO A 45 -2.61 -2.80 6.60
CA PRO A 45 -1.84 -2.58 5.39
C PRO A 45 -2.19 -3.56 4.26
N SER A 46 -2.24 -3.09 3.02
CA SER A 46 -2.42 -4.01 1.89
C SER A 46 -1.13 -4.80 1.64
N VAL A 47 -1.27 -6.03 1.14
CA VAL A 47 -0.15 -6.89 0.75
C VAL A 47 -0.28 -7.22 -0.73
N TYR A 48 0.84 -7.10 -1.46
CA TYR A 48 0.91 -7.41 -2.87
C TYR A 48 1.69 -8.71 -3.07
N TYR A 49 1.04 -9.69 -3.69
CA TYR A 49 1.61 -11.00 -3.99
C TYR A 49 1.88 -11.13 -5.49
N GLY A 50 3.07 -11.57 -5.83
CA GLY A 50 3.49 -11.86 -7.19
C GLY A 50 4.56 -12.93 -7.16
N THR A 51 4.55 -13.86 -8.11
CA THR A 51 5.63 -14.84 -8.21
C THR A 51 6.84 -14.20 -8.88
N ALA A 52 8.05 -14.72 -8.63
CA ALA A 52 9.26 -14.17 -9.22
C ALA A 52 9.22 -14.12 -10.77
N LEU A 53 8.64 -15.16 -11.37
CA LEU A 53 8.65 -15.38 -12.82
C LEU A 53 7.34 -14.98 -13.51
N ALA A 54 6.21 -14.88 -12.79
CA ALA A 54 4.94 -14.48 -13.39
C ALA A 54 4.77 -12.96 -13.34
N THR A 55 4.21 -12.42 -14.41
CA THR A 55 3.77 -11.01 -14.47
C THR A 55 2.40 -10.81 -13.84
N LEU A 56 1.74 -11.90 -13.43
CA LEU A 56 0.49 -11.85 -12.70
C LEU A 56 0.77 -11.50 -11.24
N SER A 57 -0.13 -10.70 -10.69
CA SER A 57 -0.09 -10.27 -9.30
C SER A 57 -1.50 -10.19 -8.74
N VAL A 58 -1.62 -10.46 -7.44
CA VAL A 58 -2.83 -10.28 -6.66
C VAL A 58 -2.56 -9.32 -5.51
N ARG A 59 -3.50 -8.40 -5.29
CA ARG A 59 -3.50 -7.53 -4.13
C ARG A 59 -4.50 -8.07 -3.12
N LEU A 60 -4.00 -8.33 -1.91
CA LEU A 60 -4.84 -8.56 -0.75
C LEU A 60 -4.99 -7.24 0.01
N ARG A 61 -6.22 -6.76 0.10
CA ARG A 61 -6.58 -5.55 0.84
C ARG A 61 -7.48 -5.97 2.00
N PRO A 62 -6.88 -6.31 3.15
CA PRO A 62 -7.64 -6.90 4.24
C PRO A 62 -8.53 -5.90 4.97
N LEU A 63 -8.09 -4.66 5.14
CA LEU A 63 -8.93 -3.61 5.67
C LEU A 63 -8.61 -2.25 5.06
N HIS A 64 -9.56 -1.76 4.28
CA HIS A 64 -9.65 -0.36 3.90
C HIS A 64 -10.99 0.17 4.38
N GLU A 65 -11.17 1.49 4.44
CA GLU A 65 -12.47 2.14 4.70
C GLU A 65 -13.58 1.77 3.69
N HIS A 66 -13.29 0.84 2.76
CA HIS A 66 -14.19 0.31 1.74
C HIS A 66 -14.40 -1.20 1.83
N GLY A 67 -13.71 -1.95 2.72
CA GLY A 67 -13.92 -3.38 2.91
C GLY A 67 -12.72 -4.30 2.67
N PHE A 68 -12.96 -5.62 2.83
CA PHE A 68 -12.03 -6.72 2.52
C PHE A 68 -12.12 -7.12 1.04
N VAL A 69 -11.01 -7.09 0.32
CA VAL A 69 -10.93 -7.44 -1.11
C VAL A 69 -9.67 -8.24 -1.40
N ALA A 70 -9.82 -9.36 -2.10
CA ALA A 70 -8.74 -9.99 -2.85
C ALA A 70 -8.97 -9.70 -4.34
N THR A 71 -8.04 -9.02 -5.01
CA THR A 71 -8.24 -8.70 -6.42
C THR A 71 -8.10 -9.95 -7.30
N GLY A 72 -8.66 -9.94 -8.51
CA GLY A 72 -8.31 -10.96 -9.50
C GLY A 72 -6.85 -10.79 -9.94
N ALA A 73 -6.17 -11.90 -10.22
CA ALA A 73 -4.83 -11.88 -10.78
C ALA A 73 -4.82 -11.11 -12.10
N SER A 74 -3.86 -10.20 -12.27
CA SER A 74 -3.71 -9.43 -13.50
C SER A 74 -2.26 -9.04 -13.74
N THR A 75 -1.91 -8.81 -15.00
CA THR A 75 -0.63 -8.18 -15.36
C THR A 75 -0.71 -6.71 -14.99
N ARG A 76 0.16 -6.27 -14.10
CA ARG A 76 0.17 -4.89 -13.57
C ARG A 76 1.56 -4.29 -13.73
N LEU A 77 1.58 -2.97 -13.89
CA LEU A 77 2.80 -2.19 -13.78
C LEU A 77 2.74 -1.37 -12.50
N TYR A 78 3.82 -1.44 -11.73
CA TYR A 78 3.95 -0.83 -10.43
C TYR A 78 4.97 0.32 -10.45
N PHE A 79 4.60 1.42 -9.81
CA PHE A 79 5.48 2.55 -9.51
C PHE A 79 5.36 2.92 -8.03
N ALA A 80 6.44 3.44 -7.46
CA ALA A 80 6.42 4.20 -6.23
C ALA A 80 6.52 5.68 -6.59
N VAL A 81 5.58 6.52 -6.16
CA VAL A 81 5.44 7.92 -6.58
C VAL A 81 5.22 8.82 -5.38
N ALA A 82 6.05 9.86 -5.26
CA ALA A 82 5.95 10.89 -4.25
C ALA A 82 5.64 12.24 -4.92
N GLY A 83 4.75 13.01 -4.29
CA GLY A 83 4.38 14.36 -4.72
C GLY A 83 3.00 14.77 -4.23
N MET A 84 2.38 15.71 -4.95
CA MET A 84 1.01 16.16 -4.69
C MET A 84 0.01 15.22 -5.37
N LEU A 85 -0.13 14.02 -4.84
CA LEU A 85 -0.88 12.93 -5.50
C LEU A 85 -2.37 13.22 -5.66
N ASP A 86 -2.97 13.99 -4.75
CA ASP A 86 -4.38 14.41 -4.84
C ASP A 86 -4.61 15.42 -5.98
N ASP A 87 -3.56 16.17 -6.35
CA ASP A 87 -3.60 17.13 -7.46
C ASP A 87 -3.33 16.45 -8.82
N MET A 88 -3.02 15.14 -8.84
CA MET A 88 -2.66 14.41 -10.05
C MET A 88 -3.90 14.03 -10.87
N GLN A 89 -4.32 14.89 -11.80
CA GLN A 89 -5.46 14.61 -12.69
C GLN A 89 -5.09 13.77 -13.93
N ASN A 90 -3.85 13.91 -14.43
CA ASN A 90 -3.33 13.15 -15.55
C ASN A 90 -1.99 12.48 -15.19
N PRO A 91 -2.00 11.21 -14.73
CA PRO A 91 -0.81 10.51 -14.27
C PRO A 91 0.27 10.40 -15.35
N ARG A 92 -0.11 10.10 -16.60
CA ARG A 92 0.85 10.02 -17.71
C ARG A 92 1.64 11.32 -17.86
N THR A 93 0.94 12.44 -18.04
CA THR A 93 1.58 13.75 -18.23
C THR A 93 2.35 14.17 -16.98
N ALA A 94 1.82 13.88 -15.79
CA ALA A 94 2.47 14.19 -14.52
C ALA A 94 3.86 13.52 -14.39
N LEU A 95 4.00 12.27 -14.86
CA LEU A 95 5.26 11.55 -14.80
C LEU A 95 6.16 11.80 -16.02
N SER A 96 5.60 12.09 -17.20
CA SER A 96 6.37 12.27 -18.44
C SER A 96 6.81 13.70 -18.72
N THR A 97 6.32 14.70 -17.99
CA THR A 97 6.75 16.09 -18.23
C THR A 97 8.12 16.36 -17.64
N SER A 98 9.10 16.64 -18.50
CA SER A 98 10.48 16.97 -18.13
C SER A 98 11.09 15.94 -17.20
N TRP A 99 10.92 14.66 -17.54
CA TRP A 99 11.46 13.58 -16.72
C TRP A 99 12.97 13.44 -16.90
N GLU A 100 13.66 13.05 -15.85
CA GLU A 100 15.10 12.78 -15.84
C GLU A 100 15.46 11.76 -14.75
N ASN A 101 16.57 11.05 -14.94
CA ASN A 101 17.10 10.13 -13.94
C ASN A 101 17.85 10.93 -12.85
N VAL A 102 17.55 10.65 -11.58
CA VAL A 102 18.18 11.27 -10.41
C VAL A 102 19.34 10.44 -9.88
N GLY A 103 19.25 9.12 -10.03
CA GLY A 103 20.24 8.15 -9.60
C GLY A 103 19.60 6.78 -9.38
N GLY A 104 20.28 5.71 -9.79
CA GLY A 104 19.75 4.34 -9.68
C GLY A 104 18.37 4.21 -10.33
N PRO A 105 17.38 3.59 -9.66
CA PRO A 105 16.03 3.43 -10.19
C PRO A 105 15.15 4.69 -10.05
N VAL A 106 15.68 5.79 -9.51
CA VAL A 106 14.90 6.99 -9.15
C VAL A 106 14.87 7.98 -10.31
N MET A 107 13.66 8.36 -10.67
CA MET A 107 13.33 9.36 -11.66
C MET A 107 12.68 10.57 -10.98
N LYS A 108 12.78 11.73 -11.61
CA LYS A 108 11.93 12.88 -11.27
C LYS A 108 11.24 13.42 -12.51
N SER A 109 10.08 14.02 -12.30
CA SER A 109 9.43 14.92 -13.25
C SER A 109 9.28 16.30 -12.62
N ARG A 110 8.60 17.22 -13.32
CA ARG A 110 8.40 18.60 -12.85
C ARG A 110 7.91 18.72 -11.39
N TYR A 111 7.02 17.83 -10.93
CA TYR A 111 6.44 17.90 -9.57
C TYR A 111 6.52 16.59 -8.78
N TYR A 112 7.08 15.53 -9.36
CA TYR A 112 7.05 14.20 -8.75
C TYR A 112 8.44 13.57 -8.72
N VAL A 113 8.65 12.72 -7.72
CA VAL A 113 9.80 11.80 -7.64
C VAL A 113 9.22 10.41 -7.66
N TYR A 114 9.78 9.51 -8.46
CA TYR A 114 9.19 8.18 -8.61
C TYR A 114 10.22 7.14 -9.02
N ALA A 115 9.89 5.87 -8.79
CA ALA A 115 10.66 4.73 -9.25
C ALA A 115 9.70 3.71 -9.88
N ARG A 116 10.10 3.10 -10.99
CA ARG A 116 9.40 1.92 -11.51
C ARG A 116 9.74 0.74 -10.60
N LEU A 117 8.74 0.05 -10.08
CA LEU A 117 8.92 -1.18 -9.33
C LEU A 117 8.90 -2.41 -10.25
N GLY A 118 8.14 -2.38 -11.35
CA GLY A 118 8.19 -3.40 -12.40
C GLY A 118 6.85 -4.11 -12.62
N VAL A 119 6.88 -5.30 -13.25
CA VAL A 119 5.67 -6.04 -13.66
C VAL A 119 5.57 -7.46 -13.08
N SER A 120 6.64 -8.02 -12.54
CA SER A 120 6.64 -9.32 -11.84
C SER A 120 7.07 -9.16 -10.37
N GLY A 121 6.85 -10.20 -9.55
CA GLY A 121 7.35 -10.21 -8.18
C GLY A 121 8.88 -10.08 -8.11
N GLY A 122 9.60 -10.66 -9.08
CA GLY A 122 11.06 -10.56 -9.17
C GLY A 122 11.54 -9.15 -9.51
N ASP A 123 10.88 -8.49 -10.47
CA ASP A 123 11.19 -7.10 -10.82
C ASP A 123 11.01 -6.19 -9.61
N VAL A 124 9.91 -6.39 -8.87
CA VAL A 124 9.57 -5.58 -7.69
C VAL A 124 10.57 -5.77 -6.57
N LEU A 125 10.90 -7.01 -6.20
CA LEU A 125 11.90 -7.28 -5.16
C LEU A 125 13.25 -6.66 -5.52
N THR A 126 13.67 -6.78 -6.78
CA THR A 126 14.92 -6.18 -7.28
C THR A 126 14.88 -4.66 -7.19
N SER A 127 13.77 -4.04 -7.62
CA SER A 127 13.62 -2.59 -7.64
C SER A 127 13.51 -2.01 -6.22
N VAL A 128 12.82 -2.68 -5.30
CA VAL A 128 12.75 -2.27 -3.88
C VAL A 128 14.13 -2.37 -3.23
N ALA A 129 14.87 -3.46 -3.46
CA ALA A 129 16.24 -3.60 -2.95
C ALA A 129 17.18 -2.52 -3.50
N ALA A 130 17.11 -2.23 -4.81
CA ALA A 130 17.89 -1.17 -5.43
C ALA A 130 17.51 0.22 -4.90
N LEU A 131 16.22 0.46 -4.66
CA LEU A 131 15.72 1.70 -4.07
C LEU A 131 16.25 1.88 -2.63
N GLN A 132 16.22 0.82 -1.83
CA GLN A 132 16.72 0.82 -0.46
C GLN A 132 18.24 1.06 -0.41
N ALA A 133 19.00 0.39 -1.27
CA ALA A 133 20.45 0.54 -1.34
C ALA A 133 20.88 1.95 -1.78
N GLY A 134 20.09 2.61 -2.63
CA GLY A 134 20.34 3.98 -3.10
C GLY A 134 19.73 5.08 -2.24
N ALA A 135 19.00 4.74 -1.17
CA ALA A 135 18.29 5.71 -0.34
C ALA A 135 19.17 6.26 0.81
N GLU A 136 18.91 7.51 1.18
CA GLU A 136 19.37 8.08 2.44
C GLU A 136 18.70 7.34 3.61
N GLN A 137 19.49 6.85 4.54
CA GLN A 137 18.96 6.13 5.70
C GLN A 137 18.57 7.13 6.78
N VAL A 138 17.31 7.09 7.23
CA VAL A 138 16.79 7.98 8.28
C VAL A 138 15.99 7.18 9.30
N SER A 139 15.87 7.68 10.52
CA SER A 139 14.92 7.19 11.52
C SER A 139 13.56 7.88 11.39
N THR A 140 12.52 7.29 11.99
CA THR A 140 11.20 7.95 12.09
C THR A 140 11.32 9.32 12.78
N ALA A 141 12.15 9.43 13.83
CA ALA A 141 12.33 10.67 14.57
C ALA A 141 12.97 11.78 13.72
N GLU A 142 14.00 11.45 12.93
CA GLU A 142 14.63 12.39 12.00
C GLU A 142 13.67 12.85 10.91
N LEU A 143 12.86 11.91 10.37
CA LEU A 143 11.84 12.23 9.38
C LEU A 143 10.78 13.19 9.94
N VAL A 144 10.28 12.93 11.16
CA VAL A 144 9.35 13.80 11.89
C VAL A 144 9.95 15.19 12.10
N ALA A 145 11.19 15.26 12.58
CA ALA A 145 11.87 16.52 12.85
C ALA A 145 12.06 17.35 11.58
N ALA A 146 12.55 16.73 10.50
CA ALA A 146 12.80 17.40 9.23
C ALA A 146 11.51 17.89 8.56
N ASN A 147 10.44 17.09 8.61
CA ASN A 147 9.14 17.48 8.08
C ASN A 147 8.44 18.54 8.94
N GLY A 148 8.53 18.42 10.27
CA GLY A 148 7.98 19.39 11.22
C GLY A 148 8.63 20.77 11.08
N ALA A 149 9.95 20.81 10.91
CA ALA A 149 10.70 22.04 10.67
C ALA A 149 10.59 22.57 9.23
N SER A 150 10.08 21.76 8.29
CA SER A 150 10.01 22.10 6.86
C SER A 150 11.35 22.62 6.34
N ASN A 151 12.44 21.93 6.67
CA ASN A 151 13.80 22.42 6.45
C ASN A 151 14.66 21.52 5.56
N VAL A 152 14.11 20.46 4.98
CA VAL A 152 14.84 19.53 4.10
C VAL A 152 15.47 20.31 2.93
N SER A 153 16.75 20.04 2.66
CA SER A 153 17.55 20.69 1.62
C SER A 153 18.47 19.68 0.91
N GLY A 154 19.20 20.13 -0.11
CA GLY A 154 20.15 19.30 -0.88
C GLY A 154 19.57 18.83 -2.23
N PRO A 155 20.18 17.82 -2.87
CA PRO A 155 19.67 17.27 -4.12
C PRO A 155 18.38 16.47 -3.92
N THR A 156 17.61 16.29 -5.00
CA THR A 156 16.47 15.35 -5.04
C THR A 156 16.97 13.95 -4.70
N ARG A 157 16.26 13.24 -3.82
CA ARG A 157 16.66 11.91 -3.34
C ARG A 157 15.50 11.15 -2.73
N VAL A 158 15.73 9.88 -2.47
CA VAL A 158 14.86 9.00 -1.70
C VAL A 158 15.49 8.76 -0.33
N ALA A 159 14.66 8.71 0.70
CA ALA A 159 15.02 8.30 2.05
C ALA A 159 14.28 7.01 2.40
N TYR A 160 14.96 6.11 3.10
CA TYR A 160 14.43 4.86 3.63
C TYR A 160 14.45 4.93 5.16
N VAL A 161 13.30 4.68 5.77
CA VAL A 161 13.16 4.73 7.22
C VAL A 161 13.65 3.41 7.82
N THR A 162 14.70 3.46 8.62
CA THR A 162 15.37 2.27 9.18
C THR A 162 14.87 1.88 10.57
N ASP A 163 14.28 2.82 11.30
CA ASP A 163 13.86 2.61 12.70
C ASP A 163 12.62 3.44 13.07
N GLY A 164 11.87 2.96 14.07
CA GLY A 164 10.66 3.55 14.62
C GLY A 164 9.36 3.11 13.94
N ALA A 165 8.27 3.83 14.21
CA ALA A 165 6.91 3.46 13.79
C ALA A 165 6.71 3.41 12.26
N LEU A 166 7.59 4.05 11.49
CA LEU A 166 7.54 4.08 10.03
C LEU A 166 8.67 3.28 9.38
N ALA A 167 9.37 2.42 10.14
CA ALA A 167 10.43 1.57 9.61
C ALA A 167 9.97 0.79 8.37
N GLY A 168 10.85 0.71 7.37
CA GLY A 168 10.60 0.10 6.08
C GLY A 168 9.85 0.93 5.05
N THR A 169 9.44 2.16 5.40
CA THR A 169 8.77 3.06 4.47
C THR A 169 9.76 3.88 3.64
N PHE A 170 9.35 4.22 2.42
CA PHE A 170 10.13 5.02 1.49
C PHE A 170 9.55 6.43 1.35
N TRP A 171 10.42 7.42 1.34
CA TRP A 171 10.08 8.83 1.25
C TRP A 171 10.96 9.49 0.20
N ALA A 172 10.51 10.59 -0.39
CA ALA A 172 11.31 11.35 -1.32
C ALA A 172 11.37 12.81 -0.92
N PHE A 173 12.48 13.46 -1.26
CA PHE A 173 12.64 14.89 -1.25
C PHE A 173 12.94 15.36 -2.67
N LYS A 174 12.36 16.49 -3.08
CA LYS A 174 12.59 17.10 -4.39
C LYS A 174 13.21 18.48 -4.26
N HIS A 175 14.41 18.67 -4.82
CA HIS A 175 15.18 19.92 -4.71
C HIS A 175 14.39 21.14 -5.22
N ALA A 176 13.76 21.01 -6.38
CA ALA A 176 12.93 22.08 -6.95
C ALA A 176 11.54 22.22 -6.32
N GLY A 177 11.29 21.54 -5.18
CA GLY A 177 9.99 21.53 -4.49
C GLY A 177 8.91 20.68 -5.17
N TRP A 178 7.77 20.56 -4.51
CA TRP A 178 6.60 19.79 -4.96
C TRP A 178 5.57 20.65 -5.69
N ARG A 179 5.55 21.95 -5.40
CA ARG A 179 4.63 22.92 -6.00
C ARG A 179 5.40 24.10 -6.55
N SER A 180 4.90 24.64 -7.66
CA SER A 180 5.36 25.91 -8.20
C SER A 180 4.75 27.03 -7.36
N SER A 181 5.59 27.82 -6.70
CA SER A 181 5.16 29.02 -5.95
C SER A 181 6.21 30.11 -6.12
N ILE A 182 5.74 31.35 -6.26
CA ILE A 182 6.60 32.54 -6.32
C ILE A 182 7.18 32.85 -4.93
N LEU A 183 6.46 32.46 -3.87
CA LEU A 183 6.90 32.58 -2.48
C LEU A 183 7.40 31.24 -1.94
N PRO A 184 8.33 31.24 -0.96
CA PRO A 184 8.75 30.03 -0.28
C PRO A 184 7.54 29.29 0.32
N ASP A 185 7.22 28.12 -0.21
CA ASP A 185 6.18 27.25 0.32
C ASP A 185 6.84 26.20 1.23
N ALA A 186 6.41 26.14 2.50
CA ALA A 186 6.89 25.17 3.48
C ALA A 186 6.73 23.73 2.98
N VAL A 187 5.73 23.46 2.11
CA VAL A 187 5.55 22.16 1.48
C VAL A 187 6.80 21.72 0.72
N ASN A 188 7.49 22.64 0.03
CA ASN A 188 8.63 22.32 -0.85
C ASN A 188 9.88 21.82 -0.11
N ARG A 189 9.93 21.97 1.21
CA ARG A 189 11.07 21.59 2.05
C ARG A 189 10.77 20.41 2.98
N ARG A 190 9.89 19.52 2.53
CA ARG A 190 9.45 18.32 3.27
C ARG A 190 9.70 17.07 2.44
N TYR A 191 9.96 15.96 3.11
CA TYR A 191 9.83 14.65 2.54
C TYR A 191 8.35 14.32 2.32
N ARG A 192 8.04 13.61 1.22
CA ARG A 192 6.72 13.06 0.90
C ARG A 192 6.82 11.54 0.79
N PRO A 193 5.81 10.77 1.21
CA PRO A 193 5.86 9.32 1.10
C PRO A 193 5.88 8.93 -0.38
N LEU A 194 6.67 7.91 -0.72
CA LEU A 194 6.58 7.23 -2.00
C LEU A 194 5.36 6.31 -1.94
N CYS A 195 4.24 6.78 -2.46
CA CYS A 195 3.01 6.01 -2.48
C CYS A 195 2.98 5.06 -3.67
N LEU A 196 2.32 3.92 -3.52
CA LEU A 196 2.15 3.02 -4.64
C LEU A 196 1.21 3.62 -5.68
N MET A 197 1.62 3.55 -6.94
CA MET A 197 0.78 3.70 -8.11
C MET A 197 0.81 2.40 -8.91
N ASP A 198 -0.37 1.84 -9.21
CA ASP A 198 -0.45 0.61 -9.97
C ASP A 198 -1.67 0.56 -10.90
N PHE A 199 -1.53 -0.10 -12.04
CA PHE A 199 -2.57 -0.22 -13.06
C PHE A 199 -2.36 -1.49 -13.89
N ARG A 200 -3.43 -1.94 -14.54
CA ARG A 200 -3.37 -3.11 -15.43
C ARG A 200 -2.74 -2.72 -16.76
N ILE A 201 -1.96 -3.62 -17.33
CA ILE A 201 -1.43 -3.52 -18.69
C ILE A 201 -1.74 -4.81 -19.46
N ASP A 202 -1.69 -4.73 -20.80
CA ASP A 202 -1.77 -5.92 -21.63
C ASP A 202 -0.50 -6.78 -21.48
N PRO A 203 -0.57 -8.12 -21.42
CA PRO A 203 0.62 -8.98 -21.42
C PRO A 203 1.61 -8.68 -22.56
N ALA A 204 1.15 -8.28 -23.74
CA ALA A 204 2.00 -7.90 -24.86
C ALA A 204 2.83 -6.61 -24.60
N GLN A 205 2.43 -5.80 -23.62
CA GLN A 205 3.10 -4.56 -23.25
C GLN A 205 4.23 -4.76 -22.23
N VAL A 206 4.47 -6.00 -21.75
CA VAL A 206 5.50 -6.30 -20.74
C VAL A 206 6.90 -5.85 -21.18
N GLY A 207 7.24 -5.99 -22.47
CA GLY A 207 8.52 -5.51 -23.00
C GLY A 207 8.68 -3.99 -22.83
N ALA A 208 7.67 -3.22 -23.26
CA ALA A 208 7.66 -1.76 -23.11
C ALA A 208 7.63 -1.32 -21.63
N ALA A 209 6.96 -2.09 -20.77
CA ALA A 209 6.92 -1.84 -19.33
C ALA A 209 8.28 -2.04 -18.63
N ARG A 210 9.17 -2.84 -19.23
CA ARG A 210 10.53 -3.09 -18.76
C ARG A 210 11.59 -2.18 -19.39
N ALA A 211 11.22 -1.35 -20.36
CA ALA A 211 12.13 -0.38 -20.98
C ALA A 211 12.80 0.55 -19.96
N ASP A 212 14.09 0.80 -20.11
CA ASP A 212 14.92 1.59 -19.19
C ASP A 212 15.84 2.54 -19.96
N GLY A 213 16.65 3.31 -19.25
CA GLY A 213 17.60 4.26 -19.86
C GLY A 213 16.93 5.22 -20.84
N ALA A 214 17.43 5.26 -22.07
CA ALA A 214 16.90 6.10 -23.15
C ALA A 214 15.46 5.72 -23.56
N ASP A 215 15.07 4.46 -23.38
CA ASP A 215 13.77 3.93 -23.79
C ASP A 215 12.72 4.00 -22.67
N PHE A 216 13.05 4.56 -21.50
CA PHE A 216 12.13 4.67 -20.37
C PHE A 216 10.84 5.44 -20.72
N GLY A 217 10.87 6.30 -21.75
CA GLY A 217 9.67 6.93 -22.30
C GLY A 217 8.59 5.92 -22.75
N ALA A 218 8.97 4.74 -23.22
CA ALA A 218 8.03 3.67 -23.59
C ALA A 218 7.27 3.13 -22.38
N THR A 219 7.95 3.00 -21.22
CA THR A 219 7.30 2.65 -19.96
C THR A 219 6.31 3.74 -19.53
N LEU A 220 6.68 5.01 -19.62
CA LEU A 220 5.81 6.14 -19.26
C LEU A 220 4.58 6.25 -20.17
N ALA A 221 4.70 5.87 -21.45
CA ALA A 221 3.58 5.87 -22.39
C ALA A 221 2.46 4.88 -21.98
N LEU A 222 2.78 3.83 -21.23
CA LEU A 222 1.79 2.87 -20.73
C LEU A 222 0.95 3.42 -19.57
N VAL A 223 1.44 4.43 -18.85
CA VAL A 223 0.71 5.03 -17.73
C VAL A 223 -0.64 5.57 -18.25
N PRO A 224 -1.78 5.21 -17.63
CA PRO A 224 -3.07 5.77 -18.03
C PRO A 224 -3.11 7.28 -17.88
N ALA A 225 -3.76 7.95 -18.84
CA ALA A 225 -3.94 9.40 -18.78
C ALA A 225 -5.07 9.80 -17.81
N ALA A 226 -6.03 8.93 -17.54
CA ALA A 226 -7.15 9.21 -16.65
C ALA A 226 -6.86 8.73 -15.22
N ARG A 227 -7.04 9.62 -14.23
CA ARG A 227 -6.77 9.33 -12.81
C ARG A 227 -7.58 8.16 -12.23
N ASN A 228 -8.79 7.92 -12.74
CA ASN A 228 -9.65 6.82 -12.30
C ASN A 228 -9.20 5.43 -12.83
N GLN A 229 -8.26 5.38 -13.77
CA GLN A 229 -7.70 4.14 -14.32
C GLN A 229 -6.45 3.67 -13.58
N VAL A 230 -5.91 4.48 -12.67
CA VAL A 230 -4.78 4.12 -11.81
C VAL A 230 -5.24 3.95 -10.38
N HIS A 231 -4.80 2.87 -9.75
CA HIS A 231 -4.78 2.82 -8.30
C HIS A 231 -3.60 3.65 -7.82
N LEU A 232 -3.85 4.55 -6.88
CA LEU A 232 -2.84 5.42 -6.31
C LEU A 232 -3.26 5.72 -4.88
N GLY A 233 -2.31 5.61 -3.96
CA GLY A 233 -2.53 5.90 -2.55
C GLY A 233 -1.77 4.91 -1.67
N HIS A 234 -1.49 5.35 -0.43
CA HIS A 234 -0.74 4.64 0.60
C HIS A 234 0.76 4.53 0.34
N GLY A 235 1.55 4.81 1.37
CA GLY A 235 3.02 4.74 1.34
C GLY A 235 3.50 3.31 1.14
N LEU A 236 4.52 3.14 0.30
CA LEU A 236 5.22 1.87 0.12
C LEU A 236 5.93 1.46 1.41
N ILE A 237 5.78 0.19 1.79
CA ILE A 237 6.53 -0.45 2.88
C ILE A 237 7.11 -1.78 2.37
N ASP A 238 8.36 -2.06 2.69
CA ASP A 238 8.97 -3.35 2.34
C ASP A 238 8.29 -4.53 3.08
N VAL A 239 8.43 -5.73 2.54
CA VAL A 239 7.72 -6.91 3.06
C VAL A 239 8.19 -7.33 4.46
N GLN A 240 9.46 -7.09 4.81
CA GLN A 240 9.98 -7.48 6.12
C GLN A 240 9.37 -6.61 7.22
N ASN A 241 9.39 -5.29 7.03
CA ASN A 241 8.81 -4.33 7.97
C ASN A 241 7.28 -4.37 7.95
N LEU A 242 6.65 -4.68 6.83
CA LEU A 242 5.22 -4.96 6.76
C LEU A 242 4.83 -6.14 7.67
N ARG A 243 5.59 -7.24 7.59
CA ARG A 243 5.37 -8.40 8.48
C ARG A 243 5.60 -8.02 9.93
N ALA A 244 6.68 -7.30 10.23
CA ALA A 244 6.97 -6.82 11.58
C ALA A 244 5.85 -5.91 12.13
N PHE A 245 5.30 -5.02 11.29
CA PHE A 245 4.14 -4.21 11.63
C PHE A 245 2.97 -5.09 12.06
N TYR A 246 2.56 -6.05 11.23
CA TYR A 246 1.47 -6.97 11.57
C TYR A 246 1.75 -7.74 12.86
N GLN A 247 2.98 -8.21 13.08
CA GLN A 247 3.35 -8.96 14.28
C GLN A 247 3.34 -8.11 15.55
N GLY A 248 3.60 -6.81 15.43
CA GLY A 248 3.52 -5.84 16.53
C GLY A 248 2.10 -5.36 16.85
N GLN A 249 1.09 -5.68 16.03
CA GLN A 249 -0.29 -5.25 16.25
C GLN A 249 -1.11 -6.26 17.06
N THR A 250 -2.00 -5.73 17.89
CA THR A 250 -3.13 -6.46 18.48
C THR A 250 -4.41 -5.73 18.12
N TYR A 251 -5.33 -6.41 17.44
CA TYR A 251 -6.60 -5.84 17.02
C TYR A 251 -7.66 -6.17 18.06
N ALA A 252 -8.14 -5.16 18.77
CA ALA A 252 -9.25 -5.31 19.71
C ALA A 252 -10.52 -5.65 18.92
N SER A 253 -11.13 -6.80 19.20
CA SER A 253 -12.39 -7.20 18.57
C SER A 253 -13.45 -7.51 19.64
N PRO A 254 -14.74 -7.34 19.28
CA PRO A 254 -15.87 -7.85 20.05
C PRO A 254 -15.77 -9.24 20.69
N VAL A 255 -15.08 -10.19 20.03
CA VAL A 255 -15.01 -11.60 20.44
C VAL A 255 -13.65 -11.95 21.05
N GLY A 256 -12.86 -10.93 21.40
CA GLY A 256 -11.52 -11.07 21.96
C GLY A 256 -10.45 -10.47 21.05
N ASN A 257 -9.30 -10.18 21.64
CA ASN A 257 -8.17 -9.59 20.91
C ASN A 257 -7.61 -10.57 19.89
N VAL A 258 -7.34 -10.08 18.67
CA VAL A 258 -6.72 -10.85 17.60
C VAL A 258 -5.29 -10.36 17.38
N ALA A 259 -4.32 -11.24 17.60
CA ALA A 259 -2.92 -10.95 17.31
C ALA A 259 -2.70 -10.81 15.79
N GLY A 260 -1.97 -9.77 15.36
CA GLY A 260 -1.76 -9.53 13.93
C GLY A 260 -0.87 -10.59 13.25
N ASN A 261 -0.06 -11.34 13.99
CA ASN A 261 0.63 -12.53 13.45
C ASN A 261 -0.37 -13.62 12.99
N THR A 262 -1.51 -13.75 13.66
CA THR A 262 -2.57 -14.67 13.25
C THR A 262 -3.22 -14.23 11.94
N ILE A 263 -3.44 -12.92 11.79
CA ILE A 263 -3.94 -12.31 10.55
C ILE A 263 -2.99 -12.61 9.38
N TRP A 264 -1.69 -12.32 9.55
CA TRP A 264 -0.66 -12.60 8.54
C TRP A 264 -0.62 -14.08 8.14
N THR A 265 -0.73 -14.98 9.12
CA THR A 265 -0.75 -16.43 8.88
C THR A 265 -1.99 -16.86 8.09
N ASN A 266 -3.16 -16.33 8.43
CA ASN A 266 -4.41 -16.66 7.75
C ASN A 266 -4.47 -16.14 6.31
N PHE A 267 -3.80 -15.02 6.01
CA PHE A 267 -3.59 -14.61 4.61
C PHE A 267 -2.84 -15.68 3.82
N ASN A 268 -1.73 -16.20 4.35
CA ASN A 268 -0.96 -17.23 3.65
C ASN A 268 -1.74 -18.55 3.51
N ARG A 269 -2.62 -18.88 4.47
CA ARG A 269 -3.52 -20.03 4.34
C ARG A 269 -4.50 -19.89 3.17
N LEU A 270 -4.89 -18.66 2.79
CA LEU A 270 -5.83 -18.39 1.69
C LEU A 270 -5.39 -18.96 0.35
N GLY A 271 -4.08 -18.97 0.08
CA GLY A 271 -3.58 -19.59 -1.14
C GLY A 271 -3.42 -21.09 -1.07
N THR A 272 -3.56 -21.71 0.11
CA THR A 272 -3.47 -23.17 0.26
C THR A 272 -4.86 -23.83 0.33
N TYR A 273 -5.81 -23.20 1.02
CA TYR A 273 -7.11 -23.79 1.30
C TYR A 273 -8.26 -22.85 0.93
N GLN A 274 -9.33 -23.47 0.44
CA GLN A 274 -10.63 -22.81 0.31
C GLN A 274 -11.13 -22.35 1.69
N GLN A 275 -11.49 -21.06 1.79
CA GLN A 275 -11.87 -20.43 3.05
C GLN A 275 -13.08 -19.52 2.88
N ARG A 276 -13.89 -19.46 3.93
CA ARG A 276 -14.97 -18.48 4.09
C ARG A 276 -14.54 -17.49 5.17
N ALA A 277 -14.79 -16.22 4.94
CA ALA A 277 -14.71 -15.26 6.03
C ALA A 277 -15.85 -15.54 7.01
N SER A 278 -15.54 -15.80 8.27
CA SER A 278 -16.57 -16.05 9.29
C SER A 278 -16.26 -15.37 10.61
N TYR A 279 -17.32 -14.98 11.30
CA TYR A 279 -17.27 -14.28 12.55
C TYR A 279 -18.30 -14.91 13.48
N GLN A 280 -17.92 -15.31 14.70
CA GLN A 280 -18.84 -16.00 15.60
C GLN A 280 -20.00 -15.14 16.12
N GLY A 281 -20.04 -13.83 15.79
CA GLY A 281 -21.12 -12.94 16.21
C GLY A 281 -20.83 -12.19 17.50
N PHE A 282 -21.60 -11.14 17.75
CA PHE A 282 -21.93 -10.71 19.12
C PHE A 282 -23.14 -11.53 19.55
N ASP A 283 -23.23 -11.96 20.82
CA ASP A 283 -24.37 -12.71 21.39
C ASP A 283 -24.71 -14.05 20.69
N GLY A 284 -23.70 -14.73 20.13
CA GLY A 284 -23.84 -16.11 19.65
C GLY A 284 -24.38 -16.29 18.22
N VAL A 285 -24.58 -15.19 17.46
CA VAL A 285 -25.00 -15.27 16.06
C VAL A 285 -23.81 -15.40 15.11
N ALA A 286 -23.45 -16.63 14.75
CA ALA A 286 -22.39 -16.88 13.79
C ALA A 286 -22.75 -16.34 12.39
N VAL A 287 -21.83 -15.57 11.82
CA VAL A 287 -21.89 -15.03 10.47
C VAL A 287 -20.85 -15.75 9.63
N THR A 288 -21.31 -16.48 8.61
CA THR A 288 -20.41 -17.12 7.64
C THR A 288 -20.66 -16.52 6.26
N GLY A 289 -19.63 -15.90 5.70
CA GLY A 289 -19.66 -15.33 4.36
C GLY A 289 -19.61 -16.39 3.25
N PRO A 290 -19.74 -15.96 1.99
CA PRO A 290 -19.51 -16.83 0.84
C PRO A 290 -18.06 -17.32 0.81
N LEU A 291 -17.81 -18.33 -0.04
CA LEU A 291 -16.47 -18.80 -0.33
C LEU A 291 -15.65 -17.65 -0.93
N MET A 292 -14.41 -17.48 -0.47
CA MET A 292 -13.53 -16.47 -1.06
C MET A 292 -12.99 -16.91 -2.43
N ARG A 293 -13.15 -16.00 -3.40
CA ARG A 293 -12.68 -15.98 -4.79
C ARG A 293 -11.81 -14.75 -5.13
N GLY A 294 -11.05 -14.82 -6.22
CA GLY A 294 -10.34 -13.67 -6.75
C GLY A 294 -11.29 -12.65 -7.39
N GLY A 295 -11.12 -11.36 -7.07
CA GLY A 295 -11.84 -10.26 -7.73
C GLY A 295 -13.12 -9.81 -7.05
N GLU A 296 -13.59 -10.52 -6.02
CA GLU A 296 -14.79 -10.12 -5.28
C GLU A 296 -14.47 -9.23 -4.07
N GLN A 297 -15.50 -8.51 -3.63
CA GLN A 297 -15.51 -7.70 -2.41
C GLN A 297 -16.42 -8.36 -1.39
N TYR A 298 -15.84 -8.92 -0.34
CA TYR A 298 -16.57 -9.78 0.60
C TYR A 298 -17.34 -9.01 1.65
N PHE A 299 -16.87 -7.82 2.02
CA PHE A 299 -17.51 -6.97 3.02
C PHE A 299 -17.47 -5.51 2.55
N PRO A 300 -18.45 -5.04 1.77
CA PRO A 300 -18.52 -3.63 1.42
C PRO A 300 -18.73 -2.77 2.68
N LEU A 301 -18.34 -1.49 2.64
CA LEU A 301 -18.51 -0.57 3.78
C LEU A 301 -19.93 -0.60 4.38
N GLY A 302 -20.96 -0.74 3.53
CA GLY A 302 -22.36 -0.83 3.96
C GLY A 302 -22.67 -2.05 4.83
N TYR A 303 -21.91 -3.14 4.70
CA TYR A 303 -22.08 -4.36 5.49
C TYR A 303 -21.78 -4.12 6.97
N PHE A 304 -20.78 -3.29 7.29
CA PHE A 304 -20.48 -2.95 8.68
C PHE A 304 -21.55 -2.07 9.31
N ARG A 305 -22.38 -1.38 8.50
CA ARG A 305 -23.50 -0.55 8.98
C ARG A 305 -24.60 -1.34 9.67
N THR A 306 -24.68 -2.65 9.41
CA THR A 306 -25.73 -3.53 9.94
C THR A 306 -25.27 -4.37 11.14
N PHE A 307 -24.03 -4.19 11.62
CA PHE A 307 -23.58 -4.85 12.85
C PHE A 307 -24.12 -4.11 14.08
N PRO A 308 -24.67 -4.83 15.09
CA PRO A 308 -25.28 -4.23 16.29
C PRO A 308 -24.29 -3.49 17.23
N VAL A 309 -23.06 -3.23 16.78
CA VAL A 309 -21.97 -2.58 17.54
C VAL A 309 -21.76 -1.11 17.14
N LEU A 310 -22.49 -0.63 16.12
CA LEU A 310 -22.51 0.80 15.76
C LEU A 310 -23.49 1.54 16.67
N ALA A 311 -23.12 1.64 17.94
CA ALA A 311 -23.81 2.49 18.90
C ALA A 311 -23.90 3.90 18.33
N ALA A 312 -25.13 4.41 18.18
CA ALA A 312 -25.38 5.76 17.72
C ALA A 312 -24.57 6.76 18.59
N GLY A 313 -23.82 7.67 17.95
CA GLY A 313 -23.09 8.75 18.63
C GLY A 313 -21.59 8.54 18.88
N LEU A 314 -20.98 7.44 18.42
CA LEU A 314 -19.51 7.26 18.55
C LEU A 314 -18.72 8.18 17.60
N PRO A 315 -17.54 8.70 18.01
CA PRO A 315 -16.61 9.40 17.12
C PRO A 315 -16.12 8.52 15.96
N ALA A 316 -15.83 9.14 14.81
CA ALA A 316 -15.46 8.43 13.57
C ALA A 316 -14.21 7.54 13.70
N ASN A 317 -13.22 7.96 14.49
CA ASN A 317 -12.01 7.17 14.75
C ASN A 317 -12.31 5.88 15.54
N GLU A 318 -13.20 5.93 16.52
CA GLU A 318 -13.62 4.76 17.29
C GLU A 318 -14.42 3.78 16.41
N ILE A 319 -15.28 4.30 15.54
CA ILE A 319 -16.00 3.49 14.55
C ILE A 319 -15.00 2.75 13.65
N ALA A 320 -13.98 3.43 13.13
CA ALA A 320 -12.96 2.84 12.28
C ALA A 320 -12.15 1.74 13.01
N GLN A 321 -11.79 1.97 14.28
CA GLN A 321 -11.09 0.96 15.09
C GLN A 321 -11.95 -0.29 15.34
N ARG A 322 -13.24 -0.13 15.67
CA ARG A 322 -14.16 -1.26 15.86
C ARG A 322 -14.37 -2.05 14.56
N GLN A 323 -14.49 -1.37 13.43
CA GLN A 323 -14.55 -2.01 12.10
C GLN A 323 -13.28 -2.82 11.83
N CYS A 324 -12.11 -2.25 12.13
CA CYS A 324 -10.83 -2.95 12.05
C CYS A 324 -10.83 -4.24 12.89
N GLY A 325 -11.29 -4.16 14.14
CA GLY A 325 -11.43 -5.31 15.04
C GLY A 325 -12.35 -6.41 14.52
N VAL A 326 -13.54 -6.06 14.02
CA VAL A 326 -14.50 -7.04 13.47
C VAL A 326 -13.90 -7.78 12.27
N VAL A 327 -13.21 -7.08 11.38
CA VAL A 327 -12.55 -7.73 10.24
C VAL A 327 -11.37 -8.58 10.68
N ALA A 328 -10.60 -8.13 11.68
CA ALA A 328 -9.57 -8.97 12.29
C ALA A 328 -10.16 -10.29 12.79
N ALA A 329 -11.31 -10.23 13.46
CA ALA A 329 -12.02 -11.42 13.93
C ALA A 329 -12.56 -12.27 12.77
N MET A 330 -13.04 -11.66 11.67
CA MET A 330 -13.46 -12.39 10.47
C MET A 330 -12.32 -13.15 9.80
N ILE A 331 -11.14 -12.52 9.71
CA ILE A 331 -9.93 -13.15 9.16
C ILE A 331 -9.41 -14.23 10.11
N ASN A 332 -9.45 -13.98 11.42
CA ASN A 332 -9.09 -14.97 12.44
C ASN A 332 -10.00 -16.20 12.36
N GLY A 333 -11.30 -15.96 12.19
CA GLY A 333 -12.34 -16.95 12.02
C GLY A 333 -12.46 -17.49 10.60
N PHE A 334 -11.42 -17.44 9.76
CA PHE A 334 -11.46 -18.18 8.51
C PHE A 334 -11.71 -19.67 8.80
N VAL A 335 -12.92 -20.11 8.45
CA VAL A 335 -13.36 -21.49 8.60
C VAL A 335 -13.11 -22.21 7.29
N ASN A 336 -12.77 -23.47 7.43
CA ASN A 336 -12.61 -24.38 6.30
C ASN A 336 -13.97 -24.50 5.59
N ALA A 337 -13.96 -24.38 4.27
CA ALA A 337 -15.11 -24.73 3.44
C ALA A 337 -15.26 -26.25 3.34
#